data_AF-A0A015IXI1-F1
#
_entry.id   AF-A0A015IXI1-F1
#
_cell.length_a   1.000
_cell.length_b   1.000
_cell.length_c   1.000
_cell.angle_alpha   90.00
_cell.angle_beta   90.00
_cell.angle_gamma   90.00
#
_symmetry.space_group_name_H-M   'P 1'
#
loop_
_entity.id
_entity.type
_entity.pdbx_description
1 polymer ?
#
loop_
_entity_poly.entity_id
_entity_poly.type
_entity_poly.pdbx_seq_one_letter_code
_entity_poly.pdbx_strand_id
1 'polypeptide(L)' 'MSTSTDNDIISLNFRYHNAGNKNVIFVIEISKDKTVSDLEEEVRKKLGSINRNDFLRQIYSEEKPM' A
#
# COMPACT_ATOMS: atom_id res chain seq x y z
N MET A 1 11.63 16.72 25.63
CA MET A 1 11.71 15.41 24.95
C MET A 1 10.76 15.47 23.78
N SER A 2 11.27 15.80 22.60
CA SER A 2 10.51 15.75 21.34
C SER A 2 10.30 14.28 21.00
N THR A 3 9.08 13.78 21.17
CA THR A 3 8.71 12.43 20.75
C THR A 3 8.71 12.41 19.22
N SER A 4 9.79 11.89 18.64
CA SER A 4 9.92 11.68 17.19
C SER A 4 8.94 10.59 16.75
N THR A 5 7.67 10.94 16.59
CA THR A 5 6.60 10.10 16.03
C THR A 5 6.77 9.80 14.54
N ASP A 6 7.76 10.40 13.89
CA ASP A 6 8.05 10.22 12.46
C ASP A 6 8.83 8.94 12.14
N ASN A 7 9.40 8.26 13.14
CA ASN A 7 10.30 7.12 12.91
C ASN A 7 9.57 5.80 12.56
N ASP A 8 8.25 5.80 12.61
CA ASP A 8 7.43 4.59 12.45
C ASP A 8 6.61 4.61 11.17
N ILE A 9 6.97 5.45 10.20
CA ILE A 9 6.32 5.50 8.88
C ILE A 9 7.01 4.50 7.94
N ILE A 10 6.21 3.63 7.33
CA ILE A 10 6.63 2.75 6.24
C ILE A 10 6.08 3.27 4.91
N SER A 11 6.89 3.20 3.86
CA SER A 11 6.48 3.56 2.50
C SER A 11 6.27 2.28 1.69
N LEU A 12 5.08 2.11 1.13
CA LEU A 12 4.69 0.94 0.34
C LEU A 12 4.48 1.34 -1.12
N ASN A 13 5.18 0.65 -2.03
CA ASN A 13 5.03 0.83 -3.47
C ASN A 13 3.87 -0.02 -4.01
N PHE A 14 2.87 0.62 -4.58
CA PHE A 14 1.74 -0.05 -5.24
C PHE A 14 1.86 0.02 -6.74
N ARG A 15 1.48 -1.10 -7.38
CA ARG A 15 1.26 -1.18 -8.81
C ARG A 15 -0.16 -1.66 -9.06
N TYR A 16 -0.99 -0.77 -9.58
CA TYR A 16 -2.36 -1.08 -9.96
C TYR A 16 -2.47 -1.34 -11.46
N HIS A 17 -3.04 -2.49 -11.82
CA HIS A 17 -3.42 -2.83 -13.19
C HIS A 17 -4.94 -2.91 -13.25
N ASN A 18 -5.55 -2.12 -14.13
CA ASN A 18 -6.99 -2.22 -14.38
C ASN A 18 -7.30 -2.81 -15.77
N ALA A 19 -8.57 -3.17 -15.98
CA ALA A 19 -9.07 -3.70 -17.25
C ALA A 19 -8.90 -2.75 -18.45
N GLY A 20 -8.63 -1.46 -18.19
CA GLY A 20 -8.32 -0.46 -19.22
C GLY A 20 -6.83 -0.39 -19.57
N ASN A 21 -6.01 -1.36 -19.15
CA ASN A 21 -4.55 -1.36 -19.32
C ASN A 21 -3.84 -0.12 -18.74
N LYS A 22 -4.44 0.56 -17.76
CA LYS A 22 -3.75 1.64 -17.04
C LYS A 22 -2.84 1.01 -16.01
N ASN A 23 -1.55 1.29 -16.15
CA ASN A 23 -0.53 1.00 -15.15
C ASN A 23 -0.32 2.24 -14.30
N VAL A 24 -0.83 2.21 -13.07
CA VAL A 24 -0.60 3.30 -12.11
C VAL A 24 0.37 2.81 -11.05
N ILE A 25 1.46 3.56 -10.86
CA ILE A 25 2.43 3.35 -9.80
C ILE A 25 2.29 4.51 -8.82
N PHE A 26 2.13 4.19 -7.54
CA PHE A 26 2.03 5.20 -6.49
C PHE A 26 2.56 4.66 -5.17
N VAL A 27 2.95 5.58 -4.30
CA VAL A 27 3.42 5.29 -2.94
C VAL A 27 2.33 5.67 -1.95
N ILE A 28 2.12 4.83 -0.95
CA ILE A 28 1.39 5.18 0.26
C ILE A 28 2.37 5.12 1.43
N GLU A 29 2.39 6.18 2.22
CA GLU A 29 3.09 6.23 3.49
C GLU A 29 2.06 5.97 4.60
N ILE A 30 2.38 5.02 5.47
CA ILE A 30 1.49 4.61 6.55
C ILE A 30 2.31 4.29 7.80
N SER A 31 1.75 4.52 8.98
CA SER A 31 2.40 4.09 10.22
C SER A 31 2.51 2.56 10.27
N LYS A 32 3.62 2.03 10.79
CA LYS A 32 3.89 0.60 10.95
C LYS A 32 2.84 -0.13 11.79
N ASP A 33 2.15 0.59 12.67
CA ASP A 33 1.15 0.02 13.59
C ASP A 33 -0.23 -0.15 12.91
N LYS A 34 -0.35 0.24 11.64
CA LYS A 34 -1.58 0.13 10.86
C LYS A 34 -1.76 -1.27 10.27
N THR A 35 -3.03 -1.66 10.13
CA THR A 35 -3.41 -2.96 9.60
C THR A 35 -3.54 -2.94 8.08
N VAL A 36 -3.61 -4.12 7.46
CA VAL A 36 -3.91 -4.25 6.02
C VAL A 36 -5.27 -3.60 5.68
N SER A 37 -6.25 -3.61 6.60
CA SER A 37 -7.55 -2.97 6.36
C SER A 37 -7.46 -1.45 6.29
N ASP A 38 -6.60 -0.82 7.10
CA ASP A 38 -6.33 0.62 6.99
C ASP A 38 -5.72 0.96 5.62
N LEU A 39 -4.84 0.09 5.12
CA LEU A 39 -4.20 0.26 3.82
C LEU A 39 -5.20 0.21 2.67
N GLU A 40 -6.19 -0.68 2.72
CA GLU A 40 -7.26 -0.74 1.70
C GLU A 40 -8.02 0.59 1.59
N GLU A 41 -8.28 1.26 2.72
CA GLU A 41 -8.94 2.56 2.73
C GLU A 41 -8.08 3.64 2.06
N GLU A 42 -6.79 3.69 2.37
CA GLU A 42 -5.86 4.64 1.74
C GLU A 42 -5.70 4.40 0.24
N VAL A 43 -5.69 3.14 -0.20
CA VAL A 43 -5.70 2.78 -1.62
C VAL A 43 -6.99 3.25 -2.29
N ARG A 44 -8.16 3.13 -1.64
CA ARG A 44 -9.45 3.64 -2.16
C ARG A 44 -9.45 5.16 -2.30
N LYS A 45 -8.89 5.89 -1.34
CA LYS A 45 -8.75 7.35 -1.43
C LYS A 45 -7.91 7.75 -2.64
N LYS A 46 -6.85 7.00 -2.95
CA LYS A 46 -5.93 7.30 -4.06
C LYS A 46 -6.48 6.92 -5.44
N LEU A 47 -7.09 5.74 -5.56
CA LEU A 47 -7.55 5.19 -6.85
C LEU A 47 -9.02 5.50 -7.17
N GLY A 48 -9.79 5.99 -6.19
CA GLY A 48 -11.23 6.21 -6.32
C GLY A 48 -12.03 4.93 -6.08
N SER A 49 -13.16 4.77 -6.78
CA SER A 49 -13.99 3.57 -6.66
C SER A 49 -13.24 2.35 -7.19
N ILE A 50 -12.72 1.54 -6.28
CA ILE A 50 -12.11 0.25 -6.58
C ILE A 50 -13.22 -0.78 -6.81
N ASN A 51 -13.06 -1.70 -7.77
CA ASN A 51 -14.03 -2.77 -7.98
C ASN A 51 -13.97 -3.75 -6.80
N ARG A 52 -15.09 -4.40 -6.44
CA ARG A 52 -15.16 -5.39 -5.36
C ARG A 52 -14.21 -6.59 -5.55
N ASN A 53 -13.72 -6.80 -6.76
CA ASN A 53 -12.82 -7.90 -7.11
C ASN A 53 -11.34 -7.52 -7.10
N ASP A 54 -10.99 -6.28 -6.74
CA ASP A 54 -9.59 -5.87 -6.63
C ASP A 54 -9.06 -6.26 -5.25
N PHE A 55 -7.87 -6.87 -5.21
CA PHE A 55 -7.23 -7.31 -3.98
C PHE A 55 -5.75 -6.91 -3.97
N LEU A 56 -5.21 -6.69 -2.77
CA LEU A 56 -3.80 -6.44 -2.57
C LEU A 56 -3.02 -7.76 -2.62
N ARG A 57 -1.90 -7.76 -3.34
CA ARG A 57 -0.99 -8.90 -3.40
C ARG A 57 0.45 -8.42 -3.26
N GLN A 58 1.22 -9.07 -2.40
CA GLN A 58 2.66 -8.88 -2.35
C GLN A 58 3.30 -9.43 -3.64
N ILE A 59 4.21 -8.65 -4.24
CA ILE A 59 4.88 -8.98 -5.50
C ILE A 59 6.34 -9.40 -5.32
N TYR A 60 6.95 -9.06 -4.19
CA TYR A 60 8.25 -9.57 -3.77
C TYR A 60 8.01 -10.65 -2.72
N SER A 61 8.45 -11.88 -2.98
CA SER A 61 8.44 -12.93 -1.95
C SER A 61 9.29 -12.51 -0.76
N GLU A 62 9.01 -13.05 0.43
CA GLU A 62 9.98 -13.07 1.52
C GLU A 62 11.32 -13.54 0.94
N GLU A 63 12.39 -12.76 1.18
CA GLU A 63 13.73 -13.22 0.87
C GLU A 63 13.88 -14.59 1.53
N LYS A 64 14.07 -15.64 0.73
CA LYS A 64 14.54 -16.90 1.28
C LYS A 64 15.85 -16.57 2.00
N PRO A 65 16.00 -16.89 3.29
CA PRO A 65 17.27 -16.70 3.96
C PRO A 65 18.33 -17.43 3.13
N MET A 66 19.39 -16.71 2.78
CA MET A 66 20.55 -17.26 2.07
C MET A 66 21.22 -18.37 2.86
#